data_AF-A0A6V7XJS8-F1
#
_entry.id   AF-A0A6V7XJS8-F1
#
_cell.length_a   1.000
_cell.length_b   1.000
_cell.length_c   1.000
_cell.angle_alpha   90.00
_cell.angle_beta   90.00
_cell.angle_gamma   90.00
#
_symmetry.space_group_name_H-M   'P 1'
#
loop_
_entity.id
_entity.type
_entity.pdbx_description
1 polymer ?
#
loop_
_entity_poly.entity_id
_entity_poly.type
_entity_poly.pdbx_seq_one_letter_code
_entity_poly.pdbx_strand_id
1 'polypeptide(L)'
;MRDCRKHYDKGYDCGEGLEIDNSGIKWYYDDELVMCLSFVYKGCGGNENRFNSALECLGACRPADDGNIRLQCSIGKEEKLIPCGDRHAIKRSYHGGINECPPGYRCSSVSIANNYCCNGGL
;
A
#
# COMPACT_ATOMS: atom_id res chain seq x y z
N MET A 1 6.84 -18.88 3.31
CA MET A 1 5.74 -17.89 3.30
C MET A 1 6.02 -16.90 4.43
N ARG A 2 5.89 -15.59 4.19
CA ARG A 2 6.06 -14.58 5.25
C ARG A 2 4.79 -14.58 6.12
N ASP A 3 4.95 -14.68 7.44
CA ASP A 3 3.84 -14.67 8.39
C ASP A 3 3.63 -13.25 8.92
N CYS A 4 2.59 -12.60 8.43
CA CYS A 4 2.28 -11.20 8.69
C CYS A 4 1.60 -10.93 10.03
N ARG A 5 1.22 -11.97 10.77
CA ARG A 5 0.59 -11.84 12.10
C ARG A 5 1.60 -11.89 13.24
N LYS A 6 2.88 -12.13 12.94
CA LYS A 6 3.94 -12.09 13.96
C LYS A 6 4.17 -10.65 14.39
N HIS A 7 4.31 -10.41 15.69
CA HIS A 7 4.80 -9.11 16.17
C HIS A 7 6.18 -8.78 15.59
N TYR A 8 6.49 -7.49 15.48
CA TYR A 8 7.82 -7.05 15.08
C TYR A 8 8.87 -7.55 16.07
N ASP A 9 10.00 -8.00 15.54
CA ASP A 9 11.12 -8.47 16.34
C ASP A 9 12.38 -7.69 15.97
N LYS A 10 12.89 -6.93 16.94
CA LYS A 10 14.08 -6.09 16.77
C LYS A 10 15.34 -6.92 16.57
N GLY A 11 15.32 -8.21 16.89
CA GLY A 11 16.49 -9.06 16.85
C GLY A 11 17.55 -8.63 17.87
N TYR A 12 18.81 -8.95 17.56
CA TYR A 12 19.99 -8.58 18.36
C TYR A 12 21.14 -8.13 17.46
N ASP A 13 22.13 -7.48 18.05
CA ASP A 13 23.31 -6.98 17.35
C ASP A 13 24.25 -8.15 17.00
N CYS A 14 24.68 -8.25 15.74
CA CYS A 14 25.41 -9.41 15.22
C CYS A 14 26.84 -9.61 15.78
N GLY A 15 27.35 -8.71 16.62
CA GLY A 15 28.76 -8.67 17.03
C GLY A 15 29.68 -8.12 15.93
N GLU A 16 30.88 -7.68 16.31
CA GLU A 16 31.83 -7.09 15.36
C GLU A 16 32.32 -8.10 14.33
N GLY A 17 32.21 -7.75 13.04
CA GLY A 17 32.73 -8.54 11.91
C GLY A 17 31.71 -9.26 11.04
N LEU A 18 30.40 -9.13 11.33
CA LEU A 18 29.33 -9.59 10.44
C LEU A 18 28.49 -8.40 9.95
N GLU A 19 28.74 -8.05 8.69
CA GLU A 19 28.05 -7.14 7.77
C GLU A 19 27.12 -6.05 8.37
N ILE A 20 27.59 -4.81 8.28
CA ILE A 20 26.93 -3.57 8.70
C ILE A 20 25.68 -3.25 7.83
N ASP A 21 25.33 -4.08 6.86
CA ASP A 21 24.36 -3.74 5.81
C ASP A 21 22.89 -4.05 6.17
N ASN A 22 22.63 -4.85 7.20
CA ASN A 22 21.26 -5.34 7.46
C ASN A 22 20.58 -4.79 8.72
N SER A 23 21.29 -3.99 9.53
CA SER A 23 20.66 -3.23 10.62
C SER A 23 20.03 -1.92 10.10
N GLY A 24 18.97 -1.42 10.74
CA GLY A 24 18.36 -0.14 10.38
C GLY A 24 16.84 -0.12 10.42
N ILE A 25 16.26 0.93 9.82
CA ILE A 25 14.81 1.10 9.75
C ILE A 25 14.24 0.07 8.79
N LYS A 26 13.36 -0.77 9.32
CA LYS A 26 12.57 -1.76 8.59
C LYS A 26 11.09 -1.52 8.85
N TRP A 27 10.24 -2.22 8.12
CA TRP A 27 8.79 -2.13 8.23
C TRP A 27 8.20 -3.46 8.65
N TYR A 28 7.16 -3.45 9.47
CA TYR A 28 6.38 -4.63 9.84
C TYR A 28 4.90 -4.33 9.62
N TYR A 29 4.10 -5.36 9.38
CA TYR A 29 2.66 -5.25 9.31
C TYR A 29 2.05 -5.41 10.70
N ASP A 30 1.26 -4.42 11.11
CA ASP A 30 0.46 -4.44 12.32
C ASP A 30 -0.97 -4.79 11.93
N ASP A 31 -1.45 -5.97 12.34
CA ASP A 31 -2.75 -6.50 11.96
C ASP A 31 -3.91 -5.88 12.76
N GLU A 32 -3.64 -5.40 13.98
CA GLU A 32 -4.60 -4.60 14.76
C GLU A 32 -4.88 -3.25 14.09
N LEU A 33 -3.83 -2.59 13.59
CA LEU A 33 -3.94 -1.29 12.91
C LEU A 33 -4.13 -1.38 11.40
N VAL A 34 -4.04 -2.59 10.83
CA VAL A 34 -4.16 -2.89 9.40
C VAL A 34 -3.21 -2.00 8.57
N MET A 35 -1.98 -1.81 9.05
CA MET A 35 -1.02 -0.90 8.42
C MET A 35 0.43 -1.36 8.61
N CYS A 36 1.32 -0.83 7.77
CA CYS A 36 2.75 -1.07 7.92
C CYS A 36 3.42 0.05 8.72
N LEU A 37 4.09 -0.33 9.81
CA LEU A 37 4.79 0.58 10.72
C LEU A 37 6.31 0.36 10.66
N SER A 38 7.07 1.44 10.87
CA SER A 38 8.53 1.37 10.88
C SER A 38 9.07 0.99 12.25
N PHE A 39 10.13 0.20 12.30
CA PHE A 39 10.86 -0.14 13.52
C PHE A 39 12.37 -0.26 13.24
N VAL A 40 13.18 -0.22 14.30
CA VAL A 40 14.64 -0.43 14.21
C VAL A 40 14.95 -1.90 14.41
N TYR A 41 15.55 -2.52 13.40
CA TYR A 41 16.08 -3.89 13.45
C TYR A 41 17.59 -3.85 13.70
N LYS A 42 18.06 -4.72 14.60
CA LYS A 42 19.45 -4.74 15.09
C LYS A 42 20.43 -5.53 14.22
N GLY A 43 19.95 -6.15 13.14
CA GLY A 43 20.79 -6.82 12.15
C GLY A 43 20.73 -8.35 12.19
N CYS A 44 20.61 -8.97 13.37
CA CYS A 44 20.54 -10.42 13.51
C CYS A 44 19.26 -10.95 14.15
N GLY A 45 18.87 -12.17 13.76
CA GLY A 45 17.67 -12.84 14.25
C GLY A 45 16.37 -12.21 13.75
N GLY A 46 15.41 -12.06 14.66
CA GLY A 46 14.08 -11.56 14.33
C GLY A 46 13.22 -12.57 13.56
N ASN A 47 12.18 -12.06 12.90
CA ASN A 47 11.25 -12.87 12.11
C ASN A 47 10.96 -12.26 10.72
N GLU A 48 10.08 -12.91 9.97
CA GLU A 48 9.78 -12.62 8.58
C GLU A 48 8.78 -11.47 8.37
N ASN A 49 8.16 -10.95 9.43
CA ASN A 49 7.36 -9.72 9.39
C ASN A 49 8.28 -8.50 9.40
N ARG A 50 9.17 -8.43 8.40
CA ARG A 50 10.23 -7.43 8.28
C ARG A 50 10.51 -7.13 6.82
N PHE A 51 10.35 -5.86 6.44
CA PHE A 51 10.39 -5.40 5.06
C PHE A 51 11.31 -4.18 4.93
N ASN A 52 11.84 -3.96 3.73
CA ASN A 52 12.73 -2.84 3.45
C ASN A 52 11.95 -1.54 3.15
N SER A 53 10.66 -1.63 2.84
CA SER A 53 9.80 -0.47 2.62
C SER A 53 8.36 -0.73 3.05
N ALA A 54 7.62 0.36 3.32
CA ALA A 54 6.18 0.29 3.59
C ALA A 54 5.42 -0.36 2.42
N LEU A 55 5.82 -0.09 1.18
CA LEU A 55 5.17 -0.65 -0.01
C LEU A 55 5.36 -2.17 -0.12
N GLU A 56 6.57 -2.67 0.15
CA GLU A 56 6.84 -4.11 0.20
C GLU A 56 6.00 -4.80 1.28
N CYS A 57 5.94 -4.19 2.47
CA CYS A 57 5.13 -4.68 3.59
C CYS A 57 3.64 -4.76 3.22
N LEU A 58 3.09 -3.68 2.66
CA LEU A 58 1.68 -3.63 2.26
C LEU A 58 1.39 -4.65 1.15
N GLY A 59 2.26 -4.77 0.15
CA GLY A 59 2.09 -5.75 -0.93
C GLY A 59 2.17 -7.20 -0.46
N ALA A 60 2.93 -7.47 0.60
CA ALA A 60 3.10 -8.81 1.15
C ALA A 60 2.01 -9.21 2.15
N CYS A 61 1.56 -8.26 2.99
CA CYS A 61 0.79 -8.56 4.18
C CYS A 61 -0.61 -8.01 4.23
N ARG A 62 -0.88 -6.92 3.49
CA ARG A 62 -2.24 -6.40 3.43
C ARG A 62 -3.10 -7.48 2.75
N PRO A 63 -4.16 -7.98 3.42
CA PRO A 63 -5.12 -8.84 2.75
C PRO A 63 -5.58 -8.12 1.49
N ALA A 64 -5.53 -8.79 0.34
CA ALA A 64 -6.32 -8.34 -0.80
C ALA A 64 -7.76 -8.54 -0.37
N ASP A 65 -8.35 -7.51 0.25
CA ASP A 65 -9.64 -7.55 0.96
C ASP A 65 -10.54 -8.64 0.39
N ASP A 66 -10.69 -9.73 1.15
CA ASP A 66 -11.41 -10.93 0.75
C ASP A 66 -12.85 -10.51 0.38
N GLY A 67 -13.08 -10.38 -0.93
CA GLY A 67 -14.40 -10.52 -1.53
C GLY A 67 -15.29 -9.29 -1.69
N ASN A 68 -14.86 -8.04 -1.49
CA ASN A 68 -15.73 -6.91 -1.89
C ASN A 68 -15.11 -5.52 -2.20
N ILE A 69 -13.79 -5.30 -2.13
CA ILE A 69 -13.22 -3.98 -2.46
C ILE A 69 -12.54 -3.89 -3.83
N ARG A 70 -12.34 -5.01 -4.55
CA ARG A 70 -11.62 -5.04 -5.84
C ARG A 70 -12.47 -5.30 -7.09
N LEU A 71 -13.76 -5.56 -6.96
CA LEU A 71 -14.58 -6.04 -8.10
C LEU A 71 -15.47 -4.99 -8.77
N GLN A 72 -15.53 -3.76 -8.28
CA GLN A 72 -16.33 -2.71 -8.93
C GLN A 72 -15.52 -1.65 -9.65
N CYS A 73 -14.20 -1.58 -9.48
CA CYS A 73 -13.37 -0.62 -10.20
C CYS A 73 -12.51 -1.33 -11.24
N SER A 74 -13.00 -1.44 -12.49
CA SER A 74 -12.20 -2.10 -13.52
C SER A 74 -10.94 -1.29 -13.76
N ILE A 75 -9.85 -2.01 -13.57
CA ILE A 75 -8.52 -1.52 -13.78
C ILE A 75 -8.28 -1.52 -15.30
N GLY A 76 -7.70 -0.45 -15.86
CA GLY A 76 -7.35 -0.44 -17.28
C GLY A 76 -6.42 -1.59 -17.66
N LYS A 77 -6.15 -1.78 -18.95
CA LYS A 77 -5.32 -2.87 -19.52
C LYS A 77 -3.91 -3.05 -18.90
N GLU A 78 -3.48 -2.16 -18.00
CA GLU A 78 -2.17 -2.15 -17.35
C GLU A 78 -2.23 -2.15 -15.81
N GLU A 79 -3.32 -2.60 -15.18
CA GLU A 79 -3.43 -2.66 -13.71
C GLU A 79 -3.28 -1.29 -12.99
N LYS A 80 -3.45 -0.17 -13.70
CA LYS A 80 -3.41 1.19 -13.14
C LYS A 80 -4.80 1.72 -12.79
N LEU A 81 -4.99 2.15 -11.54
CA LEU A 81 -6.20 2.85 -11.08
C LEU A 81 -6.29 4.23 -11.75
N ILE A 82 -7.48 4.61 -12.23
CA ILE A 82 -7.74 5.92 -12.83
C ILE A 82 -8.30 6.84 -11.74
N PRO A 83 -7.55 7.84 -11.24
CA PRO A 83 -8.04 8.80 -10.26
C PRO A 83 -9.08 9.74 -10.87
N CYS A 84 -10.04 10.20 -10.06
CA CYS A 84 -11.07 11.16 -10.46
C CYS A 84 -11.40 12.12 -9.31
N GLY A 85 -11.81 13.35 -9.60
CA GLY A 85 -12.24 14.32 -8.57
C GLY A 85 -11.10 15.05 -7.87
N ASP A 86 -11.14 16.37 -7.90
CA ASP A 86 -10.16 17.27 -7.27
C ASP A 86 -10.28 17.27 -5.75
N ARG A 87 -9.17 17.12 -5.02
CA ARG A 87 -9.12 17.57 -3.62
C ARG A 87 -8.70 19.02 -3.43
N HIS A 88 -8.09 19.68 -4.42
CA HIS A 88 -7.78 21.12 -4.37
C HIS A 88 -7.52 21.68 -5.77
N ALA A 89 -8.48 22.42 -6.32
CA ALA A 89 -8.32 23.14 -7.58
C ALA A 89 -7.27 24.27 -7.44
N ILE A 90 -6.13 24.14 -8.11
CA ILE A 90 -5.27 25.30 -8.43
C ILE A 90 -4.92 25.29 -9.93
N LYS A 91 -5.83 25.89 -10.69
CA LYS A 91 -5.76 26.49 -12.04
C LYS A 91 -4.46 26.29 -12.84
N ARG A 92 -4.56 25.65 -14.02
CA ARG A 92 -4.32 26.28 -15.35
C ARG A 92 -4.68 25.34 -16.51
N SER A 93 -5.67 25.79 -17.27
CA SER A 93 -6.04 25.54 -18.67
C SER A 93 -5.18 24.57 -19.50
N TYR A 94 -5.65 23.33 -19.65
CA TYR A 94 -5.44 22.49 -20.83
C TYR A 94 -6.76 21.78 -21.11
N HIS A 95 -7.18 21.74 -22.38
CA HIS A 95 -8.42 21.11 -22.82
C HIS A 95 -8.50 19.64 -22.39
N GLY A 96 -9.46 19.29 -21.54
CA GLY A 96 -9.76 17.92 -21.10
C GLY A 96 -9.61 17.71 -19.60
N GLY A 97 -10.64 18.07 -18.82
CA GLY A 97 -10.64 17.92 -17.37
C GLY A 97 -10.59 16.46 -16.93
N ILE A 98 -9.70 16.13 -16.01
CA ILE A 98 -9.50 14.84 -15.32
C ILE A 98 -10.68 14.38 -14.44
N ASN A 99 -11.88 14.92 -14.66
CA ASN A 99 -13.07 14.70 -13.82
C ASN A 99 -14.10 13.78 -14.48
N GLU A 100 -13.80 13.19 -15.63
CA GLU A 100 -14.72 12.30 -16.33
C GLU A 100 -14.12 10.90 -16.43
N CYS A 101 -14.76 9.96 -15.74
CA CYS A 101 -14.43 8.56 -15.91
C CYS A 101 -14.80 8.08 -17.32
N PRO A 102 -14.09 7.08 -17.88
CA PRO A 102 -14.43 6.52 -19.18
C PRO A 102 -15.90 6.10 -19.25
N PRO A 103 -16.52 6.05 -20.46
CA PRO A 103 -17.89 5.57 -20.62
C PRO A 103 -18.11 4.22 -19.92
N GLY A 104 -19.15 4.14 -19.07
CA GLY A 104 -19.44 2.97 -18.23
C GLY A 104 -18.87 3.04 -16.81
N TYR A 105 -18.09 4.07 -16.50
CA TYR A 105 -17.47 4.26 -15.19
C TYR A 105 -17.99 5.52 -14.50
N ARG A 106 -18.06 5.49 -13.18
CA ARG A 106 -18.42 6.61 -12.30
C ARG A 106 -17.31 6.84 -11.29
N CYS A 107 -17.17 8.08 -10.84
CA CYS A 107 -16.19 8.42 -9.82
C CYS A 107 -16.67 7.94 -8.44
N SER A 108 -15.90 7.05 -7.80
CA SER A 108 -16.24 6.46 -6.51
C SER A 108 -15.10 6.66 -5.51
N SER A 109 -15.47 6.90 -4.25
CA SER A 109 -14.53 6.98 -3.13
C SER A 109 -14.10 5.57 -2.71
N VAL A 110 -12.92 5.14 -3.15
CA VAL A 110 -12.40 3.78 -2.87
C VAL A 110 -11.51 3.77 -1.62
N SER A 111 -11.10 4.93 -1.12
CA SER A 111 -10.35 5.07 0.13
C SER A 111 -10.63 6.43 0.79
N ILE A 112 -10.37 6.54 2.10
CA ILE A 112 -10.63 7.73 2.94
C ILE A 112 -10.02 9.02 2.33
N ALA A 113 -9.01 8.89 1.46
CA ALA A 113 -8.33 9.99 0.79
C ALA A 113 -8.53 10.10 -0.74
N ASN A 114 -8.97 9.04 -1.42
CA ASN A 114 -8.80 8.93 -2.87
C ASN A 114 -10.08 8.48 -3.58
N ASN A 115 -10.33 9.14 -4.71
CA ASN A 115 -11.46 8.91 -5.58
C ASN A 115 -10.95 8.32 -6.90
N TYR A 116 -11.59 7.25 -7.38
CA TYR A 116 -11.19 6.53 -8.60
C TYR A 116 -12.39 6.16 -9.46
N CYS A 117 -12.15 5.93 -10.75
CA CYS A 117 -13.17 5.51 -11.69
C CYS A 117 -13.53 4.03 -11.55
N CYS A 118 -14.81 3.75 -11.38
CA CYS A 118 -15.34 2.41 -11.12
C CYS A 118 -16.54 2.10 -12.02
N ASN A 119 -16.72 0.84 -12.44
CA ASN A 119 -17.86 0.39 -13.25
C ASN A 119 -19.17 0.80 -12.56
N GLY A 120 -19.91 1.73 -13.16
CA GLY A 120 -21.11 2.31 -12.58
C GLY A 120 -22.37 1.49 -12.81
N GLY A 121 -22.28 0.15 -12.71
CA GLY A 121 -23.36 -0.77 -13.05
C GLY A 121 -24.18 -1.20 -11.84
N LEU A 122 -25.34 -0.55 -11.67
CA LEU A 122 -26.64 -1.19 -11.44
C LEU A 122 -27.65 -0.49 -12.35
#